data_AF-A0A540N4L5-F1
#
_entry.id   AF-A0A540N4L5-F1
#
_cell.length_a   1.000
_cell.length_b   1.000
_cell.length_c   1.000
_cell.angle_alpha   90.00
_cell.angle_beta   90.00
_cell.angle_gamma   90.00
#
_symmetry.space_group_name_H-M   'P 1'
#
loop_
_entity.id
_entity.type
_entity.pdbx_description
1 polymer ?
#
loop_
_entity_poly.entity_id
_entity_poly.type
_entity_poly.pdbx_seq_one_letter_code
_entity_poly.pdbx_strand_id
1 'polypeptide(L)'
;MIQFSHYYPQSNGQAEASNKILINIIKRMVIDSPKKWHEKLRNTLWAYRTSKRAGTGTTSYVLTFEQDAVLPMEINVNSVRIQNQFGLQSEKYIEAMCQGIEDLDVARIEALNQIQERKRAVARAYNKKVKLKSFKEGDLV
;
A
#
# COMPACT_ATOMS: atom_id res chain seq x y z
N MET A 1 -6.60 23.15 -4.03
CA MET A 1 -7.39 22.05 -4.60
C MET A 1 -6.85 21.81 -6.01
N ILE A 2 -6.08 20.74 -6.23
CA ILE A 2 -5.39 20.52 -7.52
C ILE A 2 -6.40 19.87 -8.48
N GLN A 3 -6.81 20.60 -9.51
CA GLN A 3 -7.64 20.09 -10.60
C GLN A 3 -6.77 19.22 -11.53
N PHE A 4 -7.16 17.96 -11.74
CA PHE A 4 -6.61 17.10 -12.79
C PHE A 4 -7.31 17.47 -14.11
N SER A 5 -6.56 18.00 -15.09
CA SER A 5 -7.11 18.25 -16.42
C SER A 5 -7.28 16.93 -17.20
N HIS A 6 -8.24 16.90 -18.13
CA HIS A 6 -8.72 15.71 -18.87
C HIS A 6 -7.63 14.90 -19.62
N TYR A 7 -6.40 15.43 -19.74
CA TYR A 7 -5.34 14.87 -20.58
C TYR A 7 -4.01 14.60 -19.85
N TYR A 8 -3.95 14.71 -18.52
CA TYR A 8 -2.72 14.52 -17.74
C TYR A 8 -2.77 13.32 -16.78
N PRO A 9 -2.66 12.08 -17.28
CA PRO A 9 -2.63 10.86 -16.44
C PRO A 9 -1.32 10.69 -15.64
N GLN A 10 -0.25 11.44 -15.97
CA GLN A 10 1.07 11.27 -15.32
C GLN A 10 1.09 11.52 -13.81
N SER A 11 0.10 12.21 -13.24
CA SER A 11 0.00 12.44 -11.79
C SER A 11 -0.80 11.38 -11.02
N ASN A 12 -1.45 10.42 -11.70
CA ASN A 12 -2.29 9.39 -11.05
C ASN A 12 -1.66 7.98 -10.99
N GLY A 13 -0.39 7.83 -11.39
CA GLY A 13 0.26 6.52 -11.53
C GLY A 13 0.29 5.66 -10.25
N GLN A 14 0.27 6.29 -9.06
CA GLN A 14 0.17 5.56 -7.79
C GLN A 14 -1.22 4.94 -7.57
N ALA A 15 -2.30 5.66 -7.92
CA ALA A 15 -3.65 5.12 -7.85
C ALA A 15 -3.84 4.03 -8.90
N GLU A 16 -3.31 4.20 -10.11
CA GLU A 16 -3.35 3.17 -11.16
C GLU A 16 -2.64 1.88 -10.72
N ALA A 17 -1.45 2.00 -10.12
CA ALA A 17 -0.72 0.86 -9.58
C ALA A 17 -1.53 0.12 -8.50
N SER A 18 -2.12 0.87 -7.55
CA SER A 18 -2.99 0.33 -6.50
C SER A 18 -4.24 -0.35 -7.08
N ASN A 19 -4.90 0.28 -8.05
CA ASN A 19 -6.07 -0.27 -8.73
C ASN A 19 -5.72 -1.58 -9.45
N LYS A 20 -4.57 -1.65 -10.12
CA LYS A 20 -4.11 -2.87 -10.78
C LYS A 20 -3.97 -4.05 -9.81
N ILE A 21 -3.49 -3.79 -8.60
CA ILE A 21 -3.37 -4.81 -7.56
C ILE A 21 -4.76 -5.26 -7.08
N LEU A 22 -5.64 -4.31 -6.76
CA LEU A 22 -7.00 -4.61 -6.32
C LEU A 22 -7.76 -5.43 -7.37
N ILE A 23 -7.63 -5.06 -8.64
CA ILE A 23 -8.19 -5.80 -9.78
C ILE A 23 -7.62 -7.23 -9.84
N ASN A 24 -6.33 -7.43 -9.61
CA ASN A 24 -5.75 -8.77 -9.62
C ASN A 24 -6.25 -9.63 -8.46
N ILE A 25 -6.43 -9.05 -7.26
CA ILE A 25 -6.96 -9.78 -6.10
C ILE A 25 -8.42 -10.16 -6.36
N ILE A 26 -9.27 -9.20 -6.78
CA ILE A 26 -10.69 -9.46 -6.99
C ILE A 26 -10.91 -10.47 -8.12
N LYS A 27 -10.12 -10.38 -9.21
CA LYS A 27 -10.15 -11.36 -10.31
C LYS A 27 -9.93 -12.79 -9.82
N ARG A 28 -9.02 -12.99 -8.88
CA ARG A 28 -8.77 -14.31 -8.28
C ARG A 28 -9.91 -14.77 -7.37
N MET A 29 -10.59 -13.86 -6.68
CA MET A 29 -11.70 -14.19 -5.80
C MET A 29 -13.02 -14.49 -6.53
N VAL A 30 -13.14 -14.11 -7.81
CA VAL A 30 -14.37 -14.22 -8.60
C VAL A 30 -14.23 -15.15 -9.79
N ILE A 31 -13.20 -16.00 -9.82
CA ILE A 31 -12.93 -16.94 -10.93
C ILE A 31 -14.20 -17.71 -11.31
N ASP A 32 -14.91 -18.26 -10.31
CA ASP A 32 -16.10 -19.08 -10.51
C ASP A 32 -17.40 -18.26 -10.65
N SER A 33 -17.37 -16.97 -10.29
CA SER A 33 -18.56 -16.10 -10.32
C SER A 33 -18.22 -14.63 -10.61
N PRO A 34 -17.79 -14.28 -11.85
CA PRO A 34 -17.31 -12.93 -12.18
C PRO A 34 -18.33 -11.81 -11.92
N LYS A 35 -19.63 -12.10 -12.08
CA LYS A 35 -20.73 -11.14 -11.86
C LYS A 35 -20.85 -10.70 -10.39
N LYS A 36 -20.32 -11.48 -9.45
CA LYS A 36 -20.41 -11.25 -7.99
C LYS A 36 -19.21 -10.51 -7.41
N TRP A 37 -18.48 -9.75 -8.24
CA TRP A 37 -17.30 -9.01 -7.78
C TRP A 37 -17.60 -8.03 -6.64
N HIS A 38 -18.75 -7.37 -6.67
CA HIS A 38 -19.17 -6.42 -5.65
C HIS A 38 -19.29 -7.09 -4.26
N GLU A 39 -19.71 -8.36 -4.18
CA GLU A 39 -19.76 -9.13 -2.93
C GLU A 39 -18.35 -9.40 -2.36
N LYS A 40 -17.33 -9.48 -3.22
CA LYS A 40 -15.93 -9.75 -2.82
C LYS A 40 -15.10 -8.47 -2.62
N LEU A 41 -15.65 -7.30 -2.96
CA LEU A 41 -14.92 -6.04 -2.92
C LEU A 41 -14.43 -5.70 -1.50
N ARG A 42 -15.28 -5.86 -0.48
CA ARG A 42 -14.92 -5.60 0.92
C ARG A 42 -13.74 -6.47 1.37
N ASN A 43 -13.80 -7.76 1.05
CA ASN A 43 -12.74 -8.72 1.39
C ASN A 43 -11.45 -8.42 0.64
N THR A 44 -11.56 -8.01 -0.63
CA THR A 44 -10.42 -7.59 -1.45
C THR A 44 -9.72 -6.37 -0.85
N LEU A 45 -10.48 -5.34 -0.46
CA LEU A 45 -9.95 -4.14 0.18
C LEU A 45 -9.30 -4.47 1.53
N TRP A 46 -9.93 -5.36 2.32
CA TRP A 46 -9.36 -5.82 3.58
C TRP A 46 -8.00 -6.50 3.36
N ALA A 47 -7.94 -7.50 2.48
CA ALA A 47 -6.71 -8.21 2.16
C ALA A 47 -5.61 -7.27 1.64
N TYR A 48 -5.97 -6.30 0.79
CA TYR A 48 -5.02 -5.30 0.31
C TYR A 48 -4.45 -4.44 1.44
N ARG A 49 -5.28 -4.00 2.39
CA ARG A 49 -4.87 -3.11 3.49
C ARG A 49 -4.02 -3.82 4.53
N THR A 50 -4.32 -5.09 4.83
CA THR A 50 -3.66 -5.86 5.89
C THR A 50 -2.46 -6.69 5.42
N SER A 51 -2.21 -6.78 4.11
CA SER A 51 -1.04 -7.46 3.58
C SER A 51 0.17 -6.53 3.49
N LYS A 52 1.35 -7.00 3.92
CA LYS A 52 2.60 -6.25 3.75
C LYS A 52 2.88 -6.01 2.27
N ARG A 53 3.16 -4.77 1.92
CA ARG A 53 3.43 -4.37 0.55
C ARG A 53 4.93 -4.48 0.32
N ALA A 54 5.34 -5.23 -0.71
CA ALA A 54 6.74 -5.29 -1.09
C ALA A 54 7.33 -3.87 -1.27
N GLY A 55 6.56 -2.93 -1.80
CA GLY A 55 6.90 -1.51 -2.01
C GLY A 55 7.40 -0.74 -0.79
N THR A 56 6.79 -1.00 0.36
CA THR A 56 6.95 -0.20 1.59
C THR A 56 7.41 -1.03 2.79
N GLY A 57 7.51 -2.36 2.65
CA GLY A 57 7.85 -3.28 3.74
C GLY A 57 6.75 -3.45 4.80
N THR A 58 5.82 -2.50 4.91
CA THR A 58 4.72 -2.48 5.87
C THR A 58 3.34 -2.65 5.21
N THR A 59 2.29 -2.80 6.04
CA THR A 59 0.90 -2.87 5.59
C THR A 59 0.34 -1.45 5.36
N SER A 60 -0.63 -1.31 4.45
CA SER A 60 -1.28 0.00 4.25
C SER A 60 -2.10 0.43 5.47
N TYR A 61 -2.58 -0.54 6.24
CA TYR A 61 -3.33 -0.32 7.48
C TYR A 61 -2.45 0.36 8.54
N VAL A 62 -1.23 -0.13 8.79
CA VAL A 62 -0.27 0.50 9.72
C VAL A 62 0.01 1.95 9.36
N LEU A 63 0.23 2.24 8.07
CA LEU A 63 0.50 3.61 7.62
C LEU A 63 -0.67 4.58 7.88
N THR A 64 -1.90 4.07 7.98
CA THR A 64 -3.13 4.88 8.13
C THR A 64 -3.63 4.95 9.57
N PHE A 65 -3.65 3.81 10.25
CA PHE A 65 -4.26 3.61 11.57
C PHE A 65 -3.25 3.26 12.64
N GLU A 66 -1.97 3.37 12.34
CA GLU A 66 -0.94 3.49 13.37
C GLU A 66 -0.61 2.17 14.09
N GLN A 67 -1.35 1.10 13.83
CA GLN A 67 -1.08 -0.23 14.35
C GLN A 67 -1.44 -1.30 13.33
N ASP A 68 -0.89 -2.50 13.46
CA ASP A 68 -1.29 -3.64 12.64
C ASP A 68 -2.76 -3.99 12.91
N ALA A 69 -3.53 -4.25 11.84
CA ALA A 69 -4.90 -4.73 12.00
C ALA A 69 -4.90 -6.07 12.74
N VAL A 70 -5.74 -6.18 13.78
CA VAL A 70 -6.03 -7.46 14.41
C VAL A 70 -6.86 -8.29 13.43
N LEU A 71 -6.34 -9.43 12.99
CA LEU A 71 -7.03 -10.28 12.03
C LEU A 71 -8.05 -11.18 12.74
N PRO A 72 -9.20 -11.49 12.12
CA PRO A 72 -10.17 -12.42 12.70
C PRO A 72 -9.57 -13.78 13.05
N MET A 73 -8.59 -14.24 12.28
CA MET A 73 -7.88 -15.50 12.56
C MET A 73 -7.09 -15.43 13.88
N GLU A 74 -6.49 -14.29 14.21
CA GLU A 74 -5.76 -14.11 15.48
C GLU A 74 -6.69 -14.23 16.68
N ILE A 75 -7.92 -13.71 16.56
CA ILE A 75 -8.95 -13.86 17.58
C ILE A 75 -9.39 -15.32 17.69
N ASN A 76 -9.67 -15.97 16.55
CA ASN A 76 -10.14 -17.35 16.51
C ASN A 76 -9.13 -18.35 17.12
N VAL A 77 -7.84 -18.13 16.90
CA VAL A 77 -6.77 -18.99 17.47
C VAL A 77 -6.27 -18.51 18.83
N ASN A 78 -6.84 -17.42 19.36
CA ASN A 78 -6.36 -16.75 20.55
C ASN A 78 -4.84 -16.52 20.51
N SER A 79 -4.36 -15.78 19.51
CA SER A 79 -2.93 -15.56 19.26
C SER A 79 -2.23 -14.91 20.45
N VAL A 80 -0.90 -15.02 20.52
CA VAL A 80 -0.10 -14.38 21.58
C VAL A 80 -0.40 -12.87 21.71
N ARG A 81 -0.62 -12.19 20.58
CA ARG A 81 -1.01 -10.77 20.56
C ARG A 81 -2.32 -10.54 21.31
N ILE A 82 -3.33 -11.38 21.06
CA ILE A 82 -4.63 -11.31 21.72
C ILE A 82 -4.52 -11.62 23.22
N GLN A 83 -3.79 -12.69 23.56
CA GLN A 83 -3.58 -13.08 24.96
C GLN A 83 -2.89 -11.98 25.76
N ASN A 84 -1.84 -11.38 25.20
CA ASN A 84 -1.11 -10.30 25.83
C ASN A 84 -1.99 -9.06 25.99
N GLN A 85 -2.83 -8.74 24.98
CA GLN A 85 -3.74 -7.61 25.03
C GLN A 85 -4.74 -7.70 26.19
N PHE A 86 -5.28 -8.88 26.49
CA PHE A 86 -6.20 -9.09 27.61
C PHE A 86 -5.51 -9.17 28.98
N GLY A 87 -4.19 -9.42 29.01
CA GLY A 87 -3.40 -9.49 30.24
C GLY A 87 -2.79 -8.16 30.70
N LEU A 88 -2.92 -7.09 29.91
CA LEU A 88 -2.33 -5.79 30.22
C LEU A 88 -3.19 -4.99 31.20
N GLN A 89 -2.53 -4.41 32.20
CA GLN A 89 -3.12 -3.34 33.03
C GLN A 89 -3.28 -2.07 32.19
N SER A 90 -4.27 -1.24 32.53
CA SER A 90 -4.65 -0.05 31.74
C SER A 90 -3.47 0.89 31.48
N GLU A 91 -2.62 1.14 32.48
CA GLU A 91 -1.45 2.00 32.35
C GLU A 91 -0.43 1.45 31.34
N LYS A 92 -0.15 0.14 31.41
CA LYS A 92 0.77 -0.53 30.48
C LYS A 92 0.23 -0.56 29.06
N TYR A 93 -1.08 -0.65 28.89
CA TYR A 93 -1.71 -0.56 27.59
C TYR A 93 -1.53 0.82 26.96
N ILE A 94 -1.75 1.89 27.75
CA ILE A 94 -1.55 3.27 27.28
C ILE A 94 -0.08 3.50 26.92
N GLU A 95 0.85 3.05 27.75
CA GLU A 95 2.29 3.16 27.49
C GLU A 95 2.68 2.46 26.18
N ALA A 96 2.24 1.21 25.98
CA ALA A 96 2.49 0.48 24.74
C ALA A 96 1.86 1.15 23.51
N MET A 97 0.69 1.79 23.67
CA MET A 97 0.04 2.53 22.60
C MET A 97 0.84 3.79 22.23
N CYS A 98 1.31 4.54 23.22
CA CYS A 98 2.16 5.72 23.00
C CYS A 98 3.47 5.36 22.30
N GLN A 99 4.13 4.30 22.74
CA GLN A 99 5.38 3.84 22.14
C GLN A 99 5.18 3.36 20.69
N GLY A 100 4.07 2.66 20.43
CA GLY A 100 3.66 2.31 19.07
C GLY A 100 3.45 3.54 18.17
N ILE A 101 2.99 4.67 18.72
CA ILE A 101 2.84 5.92 17.96
C ILE A 101 4.21 6.50 17.59
N GLU A 102 5.17 6.50 18.51
CA GLU A 102 6.53 7.01 18.26
C GLU A 102 7.26 6.19 17.18
N ASP A 103 7.13 4.85 17.23
CA ASP A 103 7.73 3.95 16.25
C ASP A 103 7.16 4.13 14.82
N LEU A 104 5.97 4.71 14.67
CA LEU A 104 5.35 4.90 13.35
C LEU A 104 6.05 5.93 12.51
N ASP A 105 6.55 7.00 13.10
CA ASP A 105 7.22 8.03 12.33
C ASP A 105 8.47 7.44 11.68
N VAL A 106 9.15 6.54 12.39
CA VAL A 106 10.24 5.73 11.84
C VAL A 106 9.73 4.86 10.69
N ALA A 107 8.65 4.09 10.90
CA ALA A 107 8.09 3.22 9.86
C ALA A 107 7.61 3.98 8.60
N ARG A 108 7.03 5.18 8.78
CA ARG A 108 6.60 6.06 7.69
C ARG A 108 7.81 6.60 6.91
N ILE A 109 8.85 7.05 7.62
CA ILE A 109 10.10 7.51 6.99
C ILE A 109 10.77 6.38 6.20
N GLU A 110 10.88 5.18 6.79
CA GLU A 110 11.42 4.00 6.10
C GLU A 110 10.61 3.65 4.85
N ALA A 111 9.29 3.63 4.94
CA ALA A 111 8.42 3.37 3.79
C ALA A 111 8.61 4.42 2.68
N LEU A 112 8.74 5.70 3.04
CA LEU A 112 9.00 6.78 2.09
C LEU A 112 10.36 6.63 1.41
N ASN A 113 11.40 6.30 2.18
CA ASN A 113 12.75 6.04 1.66
C ASN A 113 12.72 4.88 0.65
N GLN A 114 12.07 3.76 0.98
CA GLN A 114 11.93 2.62 0.07
C GLN A 114 11.18 2.99 -1.23
N ILE A 115 10.10 3.77 -1.13
CA ILE A 115 9.38 4.26 -2.32
C ILE A 115 10.31 5.12 -3.19
N GLN A 116 11.07 6.03 -2.57
CA GLN A 116 11.95 6.94 -3.31
C GLN A 116 13.10 6.20 -3.98
N GLU A 117 13.72 5.25 -3.30
CA GLU A 117 14.77 4.39 -3.86
C GLU A 117 14.26 3.58 -5.06
N ARG A 118 13.06 3.01 -4.95
CA ARG A 118 12.42 2.29 -6.06
C ARG A 118 12.15 3.21 -7.23
N LYS A 119 11.58 4.40 -7.00
CA LYS A 119 11.37 5.40 -8.05
C LYS A 119 12.68 5.76 -8.75
N ARG A 120 13.76 6.00 -7.99
CA ARG A 120 15.10 6.26 -8.54
C ARG A 120 15.63 5.07 -9.36
N ALA A 121 15.47 3.85 -8.87
CA ALA A 121 15.89 2.64 -9.59
C ALA A 121 15.14 2.48 -10.93
N VAL A 122 13.82 2.65 -10.93
CA VAL A 122 12.99 2.62 -12.15
C VAL A 122 13.40 3.72 -13.12
N ALA A 123 13.60 4.96 -12.64
CA ALA A 123 14.04 6.07 -13.48
C ALA A 123 15.41 5.80 -14.11
N ARG A 124 16.39 5.28 -13.34
CA ARG A 124 17.70 4.88 -13.88
C ARG A 124 17.58 3.80 -14.95
N ALA A 125 16.76 2.78 -14.71
CA ALA A 125 16.56 1.69 -15.68
C ALA A 125 15.88 2.18 -16.97
N TYR A 126 14.91 3.09 -16.86
CA TYR A 126 14.28 3.73 -18.01
C TYR A 126 15.28 4.59 -18.78
N ASN A 127 15.95 5.53 -18.10
CA ASN A 127 16.90 6.46 -18.73
C ASN A 127 18.05 5.73 -19.44
N LYS A 128 18.52 4.59 -18.91
CA LYS A 128 19.53 3.75 -19.58
C LYS A 128 19.09 3.23 -20.96
N LYS A 129 17.78 3.05 -21.17
CA LYS A 129 17.20 2.51 -22.42
C LYS A 129 16.74 3.59 -23.39
N VAL A 130 16.65 4.84 -22.94
CA VAL A 130 16.27 5.97 -23.80
C VAL A 130 17.44 6.32 -24.70
N LYS A 131 17.26 6.17 -26.01
CA LYS A 131 18.20 6.73 -26.99
C LYS A 131 17.94 8.24 -27.09
N LEU A 132 18.99 9.05 -27.02
CA LEU A 132 18.87 10.48 -27.34
C LEU A 132 18.38 10.60 -28.78
N LYS A 133 17.20 11.20 -28.97
CA LYS A 133 16.67 11.53 -30.28
C LYS A 133 16.91 13.03 -30.49
N SER A 134 17.84 13.38 -31.35
CA SER A 134 18.04 14.76 -31.79
C SER A 134 17.08 15.05 -32.93
N PHE A 135 16.27 16.09 -32.79
CA PHE A 135 15.37 16.57 -33.84
C PHE A 135 15.99 17.78 -34.53
N LYS A 136 15.74 17.92 -35.82
CA LYS A 136 16.08 19.13 -36.59
C LYS A 136 14.82 19.96 -36.84
N GLU A 137 15.04 21.23 -37.15
CA GLU A 137 13.96 22.14 -37.53
C GLU A 137 13.26 21.61 -38.79
N GLY A 138 11.96 21.32 -38.68
CA GLY A 138 11.16 20.66 -39.72
C GLY A 138 10.76 19.21 -39.46
N ASP A 139 11.29 18.56 -38.42
CA ASP A 139 10.82 17.23 -38.01
C ASP A 139 9.42 17.32 -37.36
N LEU A 140 8.46 16.54 -37.85
CA LEU A 140 7.16 16.38 -37.21
C LEU A 140 7.28 15.44 -36.00
N VAL A 141 6.79 15.90 -34.84
CA VAL A 141 6.76 15.18 -33.56
C VAL A 141 5.50 14.35 -33.42
#